data_AF-A0A659M2F3-F1
#
_entry.id   AF-A0A659M2F3-F1
#
_cell.length_a   1.000
_cell.length_b   1.000
_cell.length_c   1.000
_cell.angle_alpha   90.00
_cell.angle_beta   90.00
_cell.angle_gamma   90.00
#
_symmetry.space_group_name_H-M   'P 1'
#
loop_
_entity.id
_entity.type
_entity.pdbx_description
1 polymer ?
#
loop_
_entity_poly.entity_id
_entity_poly.type
_entity_poly.pdbx_seq_one_letter_code
_entity_poly.pdbx_strand_id
1 'polypeptide(L)'
;MFSPDELRKKLARQWDNAKLRAERLLPPGNWPLCLPIGKPSAKIFAERPQRVLQHVQLWRQVAVGRVDWEEISYRASDGPVSMPVRWILNSPSDWIGAAADLAVSREFRLLEGIIEQVDPIFHPLLVSHRSLWRHKDPQDIISAARLACRLEPGCAKGLPLRLLSGQGVDTKFIENNISLLIRLLDVRFSGEASEQGLTTFLDAFDESSHWVLVAPLSPGLLPFKKCRVTTAELAETTLPASRVLVIENEQCLHQLPALSDTIAILGCGLDVQWLSSAVLDEKRVAYWGDMDSWGLLMLARARRCRPTLDVLLMNRELFEQYASDSAVPEPVKAQQAIPDGLLDEEADFYRYLTRLPRGRLEQEFLPAGIVEEALLRWAKSEVHI
;
A
#
# COMPACT_ATOMS: atom_id res chain seq x y z
N MET A 1 -10.81 11.68 43.42
CA MET A 1 -9.42 11.27 43.66
C MET A 1 -9.14 10.09 42.76
N PHE A 2 -8.03 10.10 42.05
CA PHE A 2 -7.59 9.00 41.20
C PHE A 2 -6.72 8.04 42.01
N SER A 3 -7.10 6.77 42.04
CA SER A 3 -6.26 5.69 42.56
C SER A 3 -4.98 5.52 41.73
N PRO A 4 -3.93 4.90 42.29
CA PRO A 4 -2.74 4.57 41.52
C PRO A 4 -3.11 3.80 40.23
N ASP A 5 -3.93 2.75 40.32
CA ASP A 5 -4.29 1.91 39.17
C ASP A 5 -5.04 2.64 38.05
N GLU A 6 -5.87 3.63 38.39
CA GLU A 6 -6.52 4.49 37.39
C GLU A 6 -5.49 5.31 36.62
N LEU A 7 -4.50 5.88 37.32
CA LEU A 7 -3.40 6.62 36.68
C LEU A 7 -2.44 5.70 35.92
N ARG A 8 -2.15 4.48 36.41
CA ARG A 8 -1.37 3.47 35.68
C ARG A 8 -2.01 3.10 34.34
N LYS A 9 -3.31 2.77 34.34
CA LYS A 9 -4.07 2.48 33.12
C LYS A 9 -4.09 3.65 32.15
N LYS A 10 -4.21 4.88 32.67
CA LYS A 10 -4.12 6.10 31.86
C LYS A 10 -2.75 6.23 31.22
N LEU A 11 -1.66 6.01 31.96
CA LEU A 11 -0.29 6.06 31.47
C LEU A 11 -0.02 5.00 30.39
N ALA A 12 -0.54 3.78 30.58
CA ALA A 12 -0.46 2.72 29.57
C ALA A 12 -1.19 3.11 28.28
N ARG A 13 -2.43 3.62 28.36
CA ARG A 13 -3.19 4.09 27.19
C ARG A 13 -2.52 5.26 26.45
N GLN A 14 -1.77 6.09 27.17
CA GLN A 14 -1.03 7.19 26.55
C GLN A 14 0.09 6.69 25.62
N TRP A 15 0.63 5.49 25.86
CA TRP A 15 1.63 4.87 24.98
C TRP A 15 1.08 4.54 23.59
N ASP A 16 -0.19 4.15 23.51
CA ASP A 16 -0.86 3.84 22.24
C ASP A 16 -1.13 5.11 21.40
N ASN A 17 -1.14 6.28 22.02
CA ASN A 17 -1.37 7.55 21.34
C ASN A 17 -0.06 8.08 20.74
N ALA A 18 0.03 8.05 19.40
CA ALA A 18 1.21 8.47 18.65
C ALA A 18 1.67 9.90 18.98
N LYS A 19 0.74 10.85 19.05
CA LYS A 19 1.04 12.26 19.34
C LYS A 19 1.62 12.43 20.74
N LEU A 20 0.97 11.84 21.75
CA LEU A 20 1.45 11.93 23.14
C LEU A 20 2.81 11.23 23.33
N ARG A 21 3.04 10.11 22.63
CA ARG A 21 4.33 9.42 22.68
C ARG A 21 5.44 10.27 22.06
N ALA A 22 5.20 10.86 20.89
CA ALA A 22 6.13 11.79 20.24
C ALA A 22 6.43 13.01 21.12
N GLU A 23 5.40 13.65 21.67
CA GLU A 23 5.55 14.78 22.60
C GLU A 23 6.36 14.43 23.85
N ARG A 24 6.32 13.20 24.35
CA ARG A 24 7.01 12.82 25.59
C ARG A 24 8.42 12.29 25.40
N LEU A 25 8.71 11.71 24.23
CA LEU A 25 9.98 11.05 23.96
C LEU A 25 10.94 11.88 23.11
N LEU A 26 10.46 12.80 22.28
CA LEU A 26 11.33 13.58 21.38
C LEU A 26 11.87 14.87 22.02
N PRO A 27 11.03 15.74 22.64
CA PRO A 27 11.50 16.98 23.24
C PRO A 27 12.05 16.72 24.66
N PRO A 28 13.26 17.19 25.00
CA PRO A 28 13.82 17.01 26.35
C PRO A 28 13.08 17.80 27.45
N GLY A 29 12.25 18.80 27.08
CA GLY A 29 11.61 19.73 28.01
C GLY A 29 10.26 19.29 28.60
N ASN A 30 9.74 18.12 28.24
CA ASN A 30 8.39 17.69 28.65
C ASN A 30 8.34 16.91 29.98
N TRP A 31 9.45 16.93 30.73
CA TRP A 31 9.59 16.31 32.05
C TRP A 31 9.91 17.37 33.11
N PRO A 32 9.40 17.25 34.35
CA PRO A 32 8.66 16.10 34.88
C PRO A 32 7.16 16.12 34.55
N LEU A 33 6.58 14.92 34.38
CA LEU A 33 5.13 14.76 34.22
C LEU A 33 4.45 14.82 35.59
N CYS A 34 3.57 15.81 35.77
CA CYS A 34 2.80 15.99 37.00
C CYS A 34 1.36 15.51 36.81
N LEU A 35 1.00 14.39 37.43
CA LEU A 35 -0.35 13.82 37.39
C LEU A 35 -1.13 14.23 38.65
N PRO A 36 -2.27 14.91 38.51
CA PRO A 36 -3.09 15.26 39.67
C PRO A 36 -3.76 14.00 40.23
N ILE A 37 -3.55 13.73 41.52
CA ILE A 37 -4.25 12.66 42.26
C ILE A 37 -5.63 13.16 42.69
N GLY A 38 -5.71 14.44 43.03
CA GLY A 38 -6.93 15.12 43.47
C GLY A 38 -7.22 14.89 44.95
N LYS A 39 -7.80 15.91 45.60
CA LYS A 39 -8.07 15.92 47.04
C LYS A 39 -9.48 15.42 47.35
N PRO A 40 -9.73 14.70 48.46
CA PRO A 40 -11.09 14.40 48.90
C PRO A 40 -11.78 15.67 49.37
N SER A 41 -13.07 15.81 49.05
CA SER A 41 -13.88 16.89 49.62
C SER A 41 -14.11 16.64 51.11
N ALA A 42 -14.37 17.71 51.88
CA ALA A 42 -14.66 17.60 53.31
C ALA A 42 -15.83 16.65 53.62
N LYS A 43 -16.82 16.57 52.72
CA LYS A 43 -17.94 15.65 52.80
C LYS A 43 -17.51 14.18 52.67
N ILE A 44 -16.68 13.85 51.67
CA ILE A 44 -16.17 12.48 51.45
C ILE A 44 -15.28 12.04 52.62
N PHE A 45 -14.48 12.97 53.17
CA PHE A 45 -13.64 12.70 54.32
C PHE A 45 -14.48 12.34 55.57
N ALA A 46 -15.57 13.07 55.83
CA ALA A 46 -16.46 12.82 56.97
C ALA A 46 -17.32 11.55 56.80
N GLU A 47 -17.87 11.32 55.60
CA GLU A 47 -18.82 10.21 55.36
C GLU A 47 -18.12 8.86 55.11
N ARG A 48 -16.87 8.85 54.63
CA ARG A 48 -16.16 7.63 54.21
C ARG A 48 -14.66 7.63 54.58
N PRO A 49 -14.31 7.74 55.87
CA PRO A 49 -12.91 7.86 56.32
C PRO A 49 -12.04 6.64 55.97
N GLN A 50 -12.58 5.42 56.07
CA GLN A 50 -11.84 4.20 55.73
C GLN A 50 -11.37 4.17 54.26
N ARG A 51 -12.19 4.67 53.33
CA ARG A 51 -11.84 4.75 51.91
C ARG A 51 -10.71 5.75 51.66
N VAL A 52 -10.67 6.84 52.43
CA VAL A 52 -9.59 7.83 52.36
C VAL A 52 -8.29 7.25 52.92
N LEU A 53 -8.34 6.53 54.04
CA LEU A 53 -7.17 5.85 54.60
C LEU A 53 -6.59 4.79 53.65
N GLN A 54 -7.45 3.95 53.06
CA GLN A 54 -7.02 2.97 52.06
C GLN A 54 -6.38 3.65 50.84
N HIS A 55 -6.96 4.76 50.37
CA HIS A 55 -6.41 5.54 49.27
C HIS A 55 -5.00 6.09 49.58
N VAL A 56 -4.81 6.65 50.77
CA VAL A 56 -3.50 7.12 51.25
C VAL A 56 -2.50 5.97 51.33
N GLN A 57 -2.88 4.81 51.87
CA GLN A 57 -2.02 3.64 51.95
C GLN A 57 -1.58 3.14 50.58
N LEU A 58 -2.49 3.08 49.60
CA LEU A 58 -2.16 2.70 48.22
C LEU A 58 -1.10 3.64 47.62
N TRP A 59 -1.21 4.95 47.87
CA TRP A 59 -0.23 5.93 47.39
C TRP A 59 1.12 5.86 48.09
N ARG A 60 1.18 5.45 49.37
CA ARG A 60 2.45 5.21 50.09
C ARG A 60 3.21 3.99 49.56
N GLN A 61 2.52 3.04 48.93
CA GLN A 61 3.12 1.83 48.36
C GLN A 61 3.66 2.04 46.93
N VAL A 62 3.43 3.21 46.32
CA VAL A 62 3.94 3.51 44.98
C VAL A 62 5.45 3.73 45.05
N ALA A 63 6.21 2.85 44.37
CA ALA A 63 7.67 2.91 44.35
C ALA A 63 8.25 3.69 43.15
N VAL A 64 7.50 3.82 42.05
CA VAL A 64 7.97 4.49 40.83
C VAL A 64 7.54 5.96 40.82
N GLY A 65 8.49 6.85 40.59
CA GLY A 65 8.30 8.30 40.66
C GLY A 65 8.16 8.83 42.09
N ARG A 66 7.83 10.12 42.23
CA ARG A 66 7.65 10.79 43.51
C ARG A 66 6.19 11.19 43.71
N VAL A 67 5.64 10.89 44.88
CA VAL A 67 4.33 11.40 45.29
C VAL A 67 4.56 12.65 46.15
N ASP A 68 3.99 13.78 45.74
CA ASP A 68 4.00 15.01 46.53
C ASP A 68 2.81 15.00 47.51
N TRP A 69 3.13 15.26 48.78
CA TRP A 69 2.19 15.23 49.89
C TRP A 69 1.97 16.64 50.43
N GLU A 70 0.74 16.94 50.86
CA GLU A 70 0.37 18.23 51.44
C GLU A 70 -0.44 17.99 52.71
N GLU A 71 -0.16 18.76 53.76
CA GLU A 71 -0.93 18.72 55.02
C GLU A 71 -2.24 19.49 54.86
N ILE A 72 -3.38 18.79 55.00
CA ILE A 72 -4.71 19.38 54.83
C ILE A 72 -5.51 19.23 56.12
N SER A 73 -5.99 20.34 56.65
CA SER A 73 -6.87 20.35 57.82
C SER A 73 -8.33 20.10 57.42
N TYR A 74 -8.91 19.02 57.91
CA TYR A 74 -10.34 18.75 57.78
C TYR A 74 -11.05 19.07 59.11
N ARG A 75 -12.27 19.61 59.06
CA ARG A 75 -13.06 19.90 60.27
C ARG A 75 -13.40 18.65 61.08
N ALA A 76 -13.37 17.48 60.44
CA ALA A 76 -13.68 16.19 61.03
C ALA A 76 -12.42 15.42 61.48
N SER A 77 -11.26 16.08 61.58
CA SER A 77 -10.00 15.49 62.07
C SER A 77 -9.39 16.32 63.18
N ASP A 78 -8.75 15.68 64.15
CA ASP A 78 -8.09 16.32 65.30
C ASP A 78 -6.76 17.03 64.96
N GLY A 79 -6.39 17.10 63.67
CA GLY A 79 -5.19 17.78 63.18
C GLY A 79 -5.07 17.72 61.65
N PRO A 80 -4.04 18.37 61.06
CA PRO A 80 -3.74 18.26 59.64
C PRO A 80 -3.46 16.81 59.24
N VAL A 81 -3.94 16.40 58.06
CA VAL A 81 -3.72 15.06 57.50
C VAL A 81 -2.91 15.17 56.22
N SER A 82 -1.80 14.43 56.16
CA SER A 82 -0.94 14.33 54.98
C SER A 82 -1.64 13.60 53.84
N MET A 83 -1.96 14.34 52.77
CA MET A 83 -2.71 13.84 51.62
C MET A 83 -1.84 13.82 50.36
N PRO A 84 -1.96 12.79 49.51
CA PRO A 84 -1.25 12.73 48.24
C PRO A 84 -1.94 13.65 47.23
N VAL A 85 -1.21 14.62 46.67
CA VAL A 85 -1.81 15.65 45.80
C VAL A 85 -1.40 15.45 44.34
N ARG A 86 -0.13 15.11 44.10
CA ARG A 86 0.43 14.93 42.76
C ARG A 86 1.35 13.72 42.71
N TRP A 87 1.36 13.05 41.56
CA TRP A 87 2.34 12.01 41.23
C TRP A 87 3.26 12.54 40.12
N ILE A 88 4.56 12.58 40.41
CA ILE A 88 5.59 13.19 39.59
C ILE A 88 6.49 12.10 39.02
N LEU A 89 6.61 12.08 37.70
CA LEU A 89 7.50 11.18 36.96
C LEU A 89 8.56 12.04 36.29
N ASN A 90 9.85 11.75 36.49
CA ASN A 90 10.94 12.63 36.06
C ASN A 90 11.55 12.21 34.72
N SER A 91 11.22 11.01 34.22
CA SER A 91 11.79 10.47 33.01
C SER A 91 10.81 9.59 32.22
N PRO A 92 11.10 9.31 30.94
CA PRO A 92 10.39 8.28 30.17
C PRO A 92 10.38 6.93 30.89
N SER A 93 11.50 6.50 31.48
CA SER A 93 11.60 5.25 32.22
C SER A 93 10.66 5.22 33.44
N ASP A 94 10.49 6.36 34.14
CA ASP A 94 9.51 6.49 35.22
C ASP A 94 8.08 6.34 34.67
N TRP A 95 7.77 6.89 33.50
CA TRP A 95 6.44 6.74 32.88
C TRP A 95 6.12 5.29 32.52
N ILE A 96 7.08 4.59 31.91
CA ILE A 96 6.90 3.18 31.52
C ILE A 96 6.82 2.28 32.76
N GLY A 97 7.70 2.49 33.74
CA GLY A 97 7.66 1.79 35.02
C GLY A 97 6.36 2.06 35.80
N ALA A 98 5.87 3.31 35.78
CA ALA A 98 4.62 3.71 36.41
C ALA A 98 3.39 3.10 35.73
N ALA A 99 3.41 2.92 34.40
CA ALA A 99 2.32 2.25 33.69
C ALA A 99 2.14 0.79 34.13
N ALA A 100 3.23 0.14 34.60
CA ALA A 100 3.25 -1.25 35.08
C ALA A 100 2.66 -2.27 34.10
N ASP A 101 2.81 -2.00 32.79
CA ASP A 101 2.31 -2.84 31.70
C ASP A 101 3.50 -3.51 31.00
N LEU A 102 3.46 -4.85 30.89
CA LEU A 102 4.53 -5.66 30.32
C LEU A 102 4.71 -5.43 28.82
N ALA A 103 3.62 -5.20 28.08
CA ALA A 103 3.67 -4.95 26.65
C ALA A 103 4.29 -3.57 26.37
N VAL A 104 3.86 -2.54 27.11
CA VAL A 104 4.44 -1.19 27.02
C VAL A 104 5.93 -1.22 27.37
N SER A 105 6.31 -1.94 28.43
CA SER A 105 7.72 -2.07 28.85
C SER A 105 8.58 -2.82 27.84
N ARG A 106 8.03 -3.81 27.14
CA ARG A 106 8.72 -4.51 26.06
C ARG A 106 8.89 -3.63 24.84
N GLU A 107 7.83 -2.94 24.42
CA GLU A 107 7.86 -2.02 23.28
C GLU A 107 8.83 -0.86 23.51
N PHE A 108 8.86 -0.29 24.71
CA PHE A 108 9.80 0.79 25.06
C PHE A 108 11.26 0.34 24.94
N ARG A 109 11.61 -0.83 25.51
CA ARG A 109 12.99 -1.39 25.39
C ARG A 109 13.38 -1.69 23.96
N LEU A 110 12.44 -2.19 23.15
CA LEU A 110 12.68 -2.44 21.74
C LEU A 110 12.97 -1.14 20.99
N LEU A 111 12.15 -0.11 21.24
CA LEU A 111 12.31 1.21 20.63
C LEU A 111 13.63 1.87 21.04
N GLU A 112 14.01 1.77 22.31
CA GLU A 112 15.29 2.26 22.84
C GLU A 112 16.47 1.62 22.10
N GLY A 113 16.50 0.29 22.00
CA GLY A 113 17.58 -0.41 21.29
C GLY A 113 17.66 -0.13 19.79
N ILE A 114 16.55 0.26 19.15
CA ILE A 114 16.53 0.71 17.75
C ILE A 114 17.06 2.15 17.65
N ILE A 115 16.53 3.06 18.47
CA ILE A 115 16.86 4.50 18.45
C ILE A 115 18.34 4.74 18.73
N GLU A 116 18.96 3.97 19.62
CA GLU A 116 20.40 4.05 19.91
C GLU A 116 21.30 3.75 18.71
N GLN A 117 20.81 3.00 17.73
CA GLN A 117 21.58 2.51 16.58
C GLN A 117 21.18 3.14 15.25
N VAL A 118 20.19 4.03 15.27
CA VAL A 118 19.58 4.65 14.10
C VAL A 118 19.80 6.17 14.15
N ASP A 119 20.04 6.78 12.99
CA ASP A 119 20.24 8.22 12.86
C ASP A 119 19.07 9.02 13.48
N PRO A 120 19.35 10.09 14.27
CA PRO A 120 18.34 10.94 14.90
C PRO A 120 17.26 11.48 13.96
N ILE A 121 17.55 11.63 12.67
CA ILE A 121 16.57 12.10 11.69
C ILE A 121 15.32 11.20 11.63
N PHE A 122 15.46 9.89 11.89
CA PHE A 122 14.35 8.94 11.83
C PHE A 122 13.62 8.75 13.16
N HIS A 123 14.14 9.28 14.27
CA HIS A 123 13.52 9.13 15.59
C HIS A 123 12.06 9.60 15.62
N PRO A 124 11.69 10.77 15.03
CA PRO A 124 10.30 11.21 15.02
C PRO A 124 9.34 10.23 14.32
N LEU A 125 9.78 9.63 13.20
CA LEU A 125 9.01 8.64 12.46
C LEU A 125 8.81 7.37 13.29
N LEU A 126 9.89 6.81 13.83
CA LEU A 126 9.86 5.55 14.59
C LEU A 126 9.07 5.70 15.89
N VAL A 127 9.22 6.83 16.59
CA VAL A 127 8.46 7.14 17.81
C VAL A 127 6.98 7.32 17.49
N SER A 128 6.62 7.98 16.39
CA SER A 128 5.22 8.24 16.07
C SER A 128 4.51 6.98 15.54
N HIS A 129 5.19 6.17 14.73
CA HIS A 129 4.60 5.05 13.99
C HIS A 129 5.09 3.68 14.47
N ARG A 130 4.57 3.20 15.61
CA ARG A 130 4.96 1.90 16.17
C ARG A 130 4.74 0.69 15.26
N SER A 131 3.79 0.76 14.31
CA SER A 131 3.51 -0.32 13.37
C SER A 131 4.70 -0.65 12.47
N LEU A 132 5.62 0.31 12.29
CA LEU A 132 6.83 0.12 11.47
C LEU A 132 7.84 -0.86 12.09
N TRP A 133 7.80 -1.10 13.40
CA TRP A 133 8.80 -1.92 14.09
C TRP A 133 8.22 -2.98 15.04
N ARG A 134 6.96 -2.85 15.49
CA ARG A 134 6.36 -3.73 16.52
C ARG A 134 6.38 -5.22 16.18
N HIS A 135 6.26 -5.56 14.91
CA HIS A 135 6.15 -6.94 14.41
C HIS A 135 7.32 -7.35 13.51
N LYS A 136 8.41 -6.59 13.53
CA LYS A 136 9.61 -6.83 12.73
C LYS A 136 10.80 -7.11 13.64
N ASP A 137 11.83 -7.73 13.08
CA ASP A 137 13.11 -7.87 13.77
C ASP A 137 13.74 -6.46 13.93
N PRO A 138 14.16 -6.05 15.15
CA PRO A 138 14.89 -4.80 15.34
C PRO A 138 16.10 -4.63 14.42
N GLN A 139 16.80 -5.72 14.11
CA GLN A 139 17.96 -5.70 13.24
C GLN A 139 17.59 -5.33 11.80
N ASP A 140 16.41 -5.73 11.34
CA ASP A 140 15.90 -5.32 10.03
C ASP A 140 15.61 -3.83 10.00
N ILE A 141 15.01 -3.27 11.06
CA ILE A 141 14.72 -1.84 11.14
C ILE A 141 16.02 -1.02 11.12
N ILE A 142 17.01 -1.44 11.91
CA ILE A 142 18.33 -0.80 11.97
C ILE A 142 19.01 -0.88 10.61
N SER A 143 18.98 -2.04 9.97
CA SER A 143 19.57 -2.26 8.65
C SER A 143 18.88 -1.42 7.56
N ALA A 144 17.56 -1.31 7.61
CA ALA A 144 16.76 -0.49 6.70
C ALA A 144 17.08 1.00 6.87
N ALA A 145 17.17 1.49 8.11
CA ALA A 145 17.55 2.88 8.36
C ALA A 145 18.98 3.20 7.90
N ARG A 146 19.95 2.30 8.16
CA ARG A 146 21.33 2.44 7.67
C ARG A 146 21.40 2.42 6.14
N LEU A 147 20.60 1.58 5.49
CA LEU A 147 20.48 1.56 4.04
C LEU A 147 19.87 2.87 3.52
N ALA A 148 18.77 3.31 4.14
CA ALA A 148 18.08 4.55 3.78
C ALA A 148 18.98 5.79 3.93
N CYS A 149 19.96 5.82 4.84
CA CYS A 149 20.96 6.90 4.94
C CYS A 149 21.93 6.97 3.75
N ARG A 150 22.11 5.88 2.99
CA ARG A 150 23.09 5.78 1.90
C ARG A 150 22.47 5.86 0.51
N LEU A 151 21.18 5.55 0.42
CA LEU A 151 20.44 5.66 -0.83
C LEU A 151 20.24 7.14 -1.17
N GLU A 152 20.49 7.48 -2.42
CA GLU A 152 20.30 8.82 -2.96
C GLU A 152 19.37 8.73 -4.19
N PRO A 153 18.68 9.81 -4.56
CA PRO A 153 17.93 9.84 -5.81
C PRO A 153 18.82 9.44 -6.98
N GLY A 154 18.34 8.53 -7.81
CA GLY A 154 19.07 8.05 -8.98
C GLY A 154 20.30 7.17 -8.72
N CYS A 155 20.53 6.70 -7.48
CA CYS A 155 21.74 5.96 -7.15
C CYS A 155 21.84 4.58 -7.82
N ALA A 156 20.73 4.01 -8.29
CA ALA A 156 20.68 2.67 -8.86
C ALA A 156 21.12 2.64 -10.34
N LYS A 157 21.01 3.74 -11.09
CA LYS A 157 21.53 3.88 -12.47
C LYS A 157 21.09 2.75 -13.40
N GLY A 158 19.82 2.38 -13.35
CA GLY A 158 19.26 1.26 -14.12
C GLY A 158 19.69 -0.11 -13.63
N LEU A 159 20.14 -0.26 -12.38
CA LEU A 159 20.35 -1.57 -11.75
C LEU A 159 19.09 -1.98 -10.95
N PRO A 160 18.74 -3.28 -10.90
CA PRO A 160 17.65 -3.76 -10.06
C PRO A 160 17.84 -3.41 -8.58
N LEU A 161 16.74 -3.11 -7.89
CA LEU A 161 16.73 -2.78 -6.46
C LEU A 161 17.49 -3.83 -5.62
N ARG A 162 17.32 -5.12 -5.92
CA ARG A 162 18.01 -6.23 -5.21
C ARG A 162 19.54 -6.12 -5.23
N LEU A 163 20.12 -5.46 -6.23
CA LEU A 163 21.57 -5.28 -6.36
C LEU A 163 22.11 -4.09 -5.54
N LEU A 164 21.24 -3.24 -5.01
CA LEU A 164 21.62 -2.14 -4.10
C LEU A 164 21.96 -2.62 -2.69
N SER A 165 21.87 -3.93 -2.45
CA SER A 165 22.18 -4.61 -1.20
C SER A 165 23.70 -4.66 -0.96
N GLY A 166 24.29 -3.55 -0.48
CA GLY A 166 25.74 -3.39 -0.39
C GLY A 166 26.38 -3.56 0.99
N GLN A 167 25.61 -3.90 2.06
CA GLN A 167 26.10 -3.81 3.44
C GLN A 167 25.41 -4.82 4.38
N GLY A 168 25.51 -6.11 4.08
CA GLY A 168 25.08 -7.18 5.00
C GLY A 168 23.58 -7.48 5.04
N VAL A 169 22.80 -6.95 4.08
CA VAL A 169 21.40 -7.33 3.87
C VAL A 169 21.31 -8.22 2.63
N ASP A 170 20.46 -9.24 2.66
CA ASP A 170 20.27 -10.13 1.51
C ASP A 170 19.52 -9.42 0.37
N THR A 171 19.55 -10.02 -0.82
CA THR A 171 18.91 -9.45 -2.03
C THR A 171 17.40 -9.31 -1.91
N LYS A 172 16.74 -10.06 -1.03
CA LYS A 172 15.29 -9.99 -0.77
C LYS A 172 14.94 -8.96 0.31
N PHE A 173 15.93 -8.43 1.03
CA PHE A 173 15.71 -7.49 2.11
C PHE A 173 15.00 -6.23 1.62
N ILE A 174 15.43 -5.68 0.48
CA ILE A 174 14.83 -4.47 -0.09
C ILE A 174 13.39 -4.75 -0.49
N GLU A 175 13.13 -5.87 -1.17
CA GLU A 175 11.78 -6.32 -1.58
C GLU A 175 10.84 -6.46 -0.38
N ASN A 176 11.31 -7.07 0.72
CA ASN A 176 10.53 -7.29 1.93
C ASN A 176 10.33 -6.01 2.78
N ASN A 177 11.08 -4.95 2.50
CA ASN A 177 11.09 -3.72 3.27
C ASN A 177 10.81 -2.46 2.44
N ILE A 178 10.27 -2.59 1.21
CA ILE A 178 9.95 -1.46 0.31
C ILE A 178 9.16 -0.37 1.06
N SER A 179 8.07 -0.75 1.74
CA SER A 179 7.22 0.21 2.45
C SER A 179 7.93 0.95 3.59
N LEU A 180 8.84 0.27 4.30
CA LEU A 180 9.65 0.88 5.35
C LEU A 180 10.70 1.81 4.74
N LEU A 181 11.37 1.39 3.67
CA LEU A 181 12.39 2.18 2.96
C LEU A 181 11.80 3.46 2.38
N ILE A 182 10.62 3.40 1.75
CA ILE A 182 9.90 4.57 1.26
C ILE A 182 9.68 5.59 2.40
N ARG A 183 9.13 5.13 3.55
CA ARG A 183 8.86 6.02 4.69
C ARG A 183 10.11 6.63 5.29
N LEU A 184 11.23 5.90 5.30
CA LEU A 184 12.52 6.42 5.75
C LEU A 184 13.09 7.42 4.74
N LEU A 185 13.00 7.15 3.44
CA LEU A 185 13.44 8.08 2.40
C LEU A 185 12.59 9.35 2.38
N ASP A 186 11.28 9.27 2.63
CA ASP A 186 10.43 10.45 2.74
C ASP A 186 10.86 11.40 3.85
N VAL A 187 11.42 10.88 4.95
CA VAL A 187 11.98 11.72 6.02
C VAL A 187 13.21 12.49 5.52
N ARG A 188 14.01 11.90 4.62
CA ARG A 188 15.22 12.53 4.05
C ARG A 188 14.91 13.46 2.87
N PHE A 189 13.90 13.12 2.08
CA PHE A 189 13.61 13.73 0.78
C PHE A 189 12.18 14.28 0.72
N SER A 190 11.61 14.65 1.87
CA SER A 190 10.34 15.40 1.97
C SER A 190 9.14 14.76 1.24
N GLY A 191 9.05 13.43 1.18
CA GLY A 191 7.92 12.71 0.57
C GLY A 191 8.11 12.22 -0.87
N GLU A 192 9.21 12.60 -1.53
CA GLU A 192 9.46 12.31 -2.94
C GLU A 192 9.49 10.80 -3.26
N ALA A 193 9.96 9.97 -2.33
CA ALA A 193 10.02 8.52 -2.53
C ALA A 193 8.61 7.88 -2.57
N SER A 194 7.67 8.40 -1.76
CA SER A 194 6.26 8.01 -1.84
C SER A 194 5.57 8.51 -3.10
N GLU A 195 5.87 9.74 -3.53
CA GLU A 195 5.22 10.33 -4.72
C GLU A 195 5.64 9.66 -6.02
N GLN A 196 6.94 9.40 -6.19
CA GLN A 196 7.49 8.81 -7.42
C GLN A 196 7.48 7.28 -7.40
N GLY A 197 7.42 6.68 -6.21
CA GLY A 197 7.66 5.25 -6.00
C GLY A 197 9.15 4.92 -5.90
N LEU A 198 9.49 3.87 -5.13
CA LEU A 198 10.88 3.55 -4.78
C LEU A 198 11.78 3.27 -5.99
N THR A 199 11.26 2.56 -7.00
CA THR A 199 12.01 2.19 -8.21
C THR A 199 12.39 3.43 -9.01
N THR A 200 11.41 4.30 -9.30
CA THR A 200 11.60 5.57 -10.02
C THR A 200 12.53 6.51 -9.25
N PHE A 201 12.28 6.69 -7.96
CA PHE A 201 13.06 7.59 -7.10
C PHE A 201 14.55 7.22 -7.09
N LEU A 202 14.88 5.93 -7.07
CA LEU A 202 16.26 5.44 -7.08
C LEU A 202 16.86 5.28 -8.47
N ASP A 203 16.12 5.54 -9.56
CA ASP A 203 16.49 5.19 -10.94
C ASP A 203 16.88 3.71 -11.06
N ALA A 204 16.10 2.82 -10.44
CA ALA A 204 16.35 1.39 -10.46
C ALA A 204 15.71 0.73 -11.67
N PHE A 205 16.32 -0.34 -12.17
CA PHE A 205 15.67 -1.16 -13.20
C PHE A 205 14.40 -1.77 -12.63
N ASP A 206 13.29 -1.45 -13.29
CA ASP A 206 12.01 -2.01 -12.93
C ASP A 206 11.89 -3.44 -13.45
N GLU A 207 12.26 -4.41 -12.62
CA GLU A 207 12.01 -5.83 -12.90
C GLU A 207 10.51 -6.17 -12.99
N SER A 208 9.62 -5.25 -12.56
CA SER A 208 8.17 -5.38 -12.76
C SER A 208 7.69 -4.90 -14.14
N SER A 209 8.61 -4.43 -15.00
CA SER A 209 8.30 -4.10 -16.39
C SER A 209 7.61 -5.30 -17.06
N HIS A 210 6.32 -5.14 -17.35
CA HIS A 210 5.50 -6.22 -17.84
C HIS A 210 5.92 -6.61 -19.25
N TRP A 211 6.28 -7.87 -19.45
CA TRP A 211 6.77 -8.36 -20.74
C TRP A 211 5.61 -8.79 -21.63
N VAL A 212 5.52 -8.17 -22.79
CA VAL A 212 4.51 -8.51 -23.81
C VAL A 212 5.15 -9.09 -25.05
N LEU A 213 4.37 -9.88 -25.78
CA LEU A 213 4.75 -10.46 -27.05
C LEU A 213 4.34 -9.54 -28.19
N VAL A 214 5.30 -9.11 -29.01
CA VAL A 214 5.06 -8.30 -30.20
C VAL A 214 5.25 -9.17 -31.44
N ALA A 215 4.24 -9.21 -32.30
CA ALA A 215 4.23 -10.02 -33.52
C ALA A 215 3.71 -9.21 -34.71
N PRO A 216 4.49 -9.02 -35.79
CA PRO A 216 3.98 -8.41 -37.02
C PRO A 216 3.04 -9.40 -37.74
N LEU A 217 1.87 -8.94 -38.14
CA LEU A 217 0.89 -9.75 -38.89
C LEU A 217 1.05 -9.63 -40.41
N SER A 218 1.97 -8.77 -40.87
CA SER A 218 2.45 -8.76 -42.25
C SER A 218 3.98 -8.82 -42.32
N PRO A 219 4.55 -9.53 -43.31
CA PRO A 219 5.99 -9.58 -43.51
C PRO A 219 6.61 -8.19 -43.69
N GLY A 220 7.81 -7.97 -43.14
CA GLY A 220 8.61 -6.77 -43.38
C GLY A 220 8.36 -5.59 -42.44
N LEU A 221 7.36 -5.64 -41.54
CA LEU A 221 7.15 -4.56 -40.55
C LEU A 221 8.26 -4.56 -39.48
N LEU A 222 8.64 -5.73 -38.99
CA LEU A 222 9.71 -5.88 -38.01
C LEU A 222 10.78 -6.85 -38.53
N PRO A 223 12.04 -6.70 -38.09
CA PRO A 223 13.13 -7.61 -38.47
C PRO A 223 12.98 -9.02 -37.85
N PHE A 224 11.99 -9.22 -36.98
CA PHE A 224 11.72 -10.47 -36.28
C PHE A 224 10.28 -10.94 -36.53
N LYS A 225 10.07 -12.26 -36.53
CA LYS A 225 8.72 -12.86 -36.61
C LYS A 225 7.91 -12.68 -35.32
N LYS A 226 8.61 -12.55 -34.19
CA LYS A 226 8.08 -12.21 -32.87
C LYS A 226 9.22 -11.77 -31.97
N CYS A 227 8.99 -10.85 -31.06
CA CYS A 227 9.92 -10.45 -30.01
C CYS A 227 9.18 -10.22 -28.70
N ARG A 228 9.88 -10.33 -27.56
CA ARG A 228 9.35 -9.85 -26.28
C ARG A 228 9.99 -8.50 -25.98
N VAL A 229 9.18 -7.57 -25.53
CA VAL A 229 9.59 -6.23 -25.11
C VAL A 229 8.81 -5.87 -23.85
N THR A 230 9.27 -4.86 -23.13
CA THR A 230 8.52 -4.35 -21.98
C THR A 230 7.46 -3.34 -22.41
N THR A 231 6.40 -3.19 -21.61
CA THR A 231 5.39 -2.13 -21.79
C THR A 231 6.01 -0.73 -21.72
N ALA A 232 7.06 -0.53 -20.92
CA ALA A 232 7.85 0.70 -20.86
C ALA A 232 8.55 1.00 -22.19
N GLU A 233 9.28 0.03 -22.75
CA GLU A 233 9.90 0.19 -24.07
C GLU A 233 8.86 0.45 -25.17
N LEU A 234 7.71 -0.22 -25.11
CA LEU A 234 6.61 0.01 -26.06
C LEU A 234 6.03 1.42 -25.96
N ALA A 235 5.93 1.97 -24.75
CA ALA A 235 5.45 3.34 -24.56
C ALA A 235 6.37 4.37 -25.23
N GLU A 236 7.65 4.06 -25.46
CA GLU A 236 8.62 4.98 -26.06
C GLU A 236 8.96 4.64 -27.53
N THR A 237 8.48 3.50 -28.04
CA THR A 237 8.86 2.99 -29.36
C THR A 237 7.77 3.19 -30.40
N THR A 238 8.06 3.97 -31.44
CA THR A 238 7.19 4.08 -32.61
C THR A 238 7.19 2.79 -33.41
N LEU A 239 6.08 2.05 -33.38
CA LEU A 239 5.92 0.82 -34.16
C LEU A 239 5.68 1.14 -35.66
N PRO A 240 6.32 0.41 -36.59
CA PRO A 240 6.19 0.64 -38.03
C PRO A 240 4.92 -0.04 -38.59
N ALA A 241 3.76 0.32 -38.06
CA ALA A 241 2.45 -0.12 -38.55
C ALA A 241 1.39 0.96 -38.29
N SER A 242 0.40 1.11 -39.16
CA SER A 242 -0.73 2.02 -38.89
C SER A 242 -1.77 1.40 -37.94
N ARG A 243 -1.77 0.07 -37.80
CA ARG A 243 -2.70 -0.69 -36.94
C ARG A 243 -1.97 -1.44 -35.82
N VAL A 244 -2.53 -1.35 -34.62
CA VAL A 244 -2.07 -2.08 -33.44
C VAL A 244 -3.22 -2.89 -32.86
N LEU A 245 -3.04 -4.20 -32.76
CA LEU A 245 -4.00 -5.11 -32.18
C LEU A 245 -3.51 -5.54 -30.79
N VAL A 246 -4.21 -5.12 -29.76
CA VAL A 246 -3.90 -5.39 -28.36
C VAL A 246 -4.72 -6.58 -27.89
N ILE A 247 -4.05 -7.63 -27.45
CA ILE A 247 -4.67 -8.89 -27.06
C ILE A 247 -4.25 -9.23 -25.63
N GLU A 248 -5.22 -9.56 -24.80
CA GLU A 248 -4.97 -9.94 -23.41
C GLU A 248 -4.10 -11.20 -23.30
N ASN A 249 -4.46 -12.28 -24.00
CA ASN A 249 -3.78 -13.57 -23.88
C ASN A 249 -2.81 -13.86 -25.04
N GLU A 250 -1.55 -14.20 -24.73
CA GLU A 250 -0.52 -14.56 -25.72
C GLU A 250 -0.85 -15.83 -26.50
N GLN A 251 -1.60 -16.75 -25.91
CA GLN A 251 -1.96 -18.01 -26.55
C GLN A 251 -2.79 -17.76 -27.81
N CYS A 252 -3.52 -16.65 -27.91
CA CYS A 252 -4.34 -16.29 -29.07
C CYS A 252 -3.54 -15.98 -30.35
N LEU A 253 -2.21 -15.91 -30.30
CA LEU A 253 -1.37 -15.66 -31.48
C LEU A 253 -1.66 -16.62 -32.65
N HIS A 254 -1.99 -17.89 -32.35
CA HIS A 254 -2.28 -18.90 -33.38
C HIS A 254 -3.58 -18.64 -34.15
N GLN A 255 -4.47 -17.80 -33.63
CA GLN A 255 -5.77 -17.46 -34.24
C GLN A 255 -5.69 -16.22 -35.14
N LEU A 256 -4.55 -15.51 -35.14
CA LEU A 256 -4.42 -14.25 -35.86
C LEU A 256 -4.15 -14.50 -37.35
N PRO A 257 -5.01 -13.98 -38.26
CA PRO A 257 -4.76 -14.07 -39.68
C PRO A 257 -3.64 -13.10 -40.10
N ALA A 258 -3.11 -13.27 -41.30
CA ALA A 258 -2.22 -12.29 -41.89
C ALA A 258 -3.00 -11.00 -42.18
N LEU A 259 -2.58 -9.89 -41.56
CA LEU A 259 -3.16 -8.57 -41.73
C LEU A 259 -2.08 -7.61 -42.20
N SER A 260 -2.32 -6.94 -43.33
CA SER A 260 -1.41 -5.90 -43.83
C SER A 260 -1.19 -4.83 -42.76
N ASP A 261 0.01 -4.26 -42.68
CA ASP A 261 0.29 -3.04 -41.90
C ASP A 261 -0.29 -3.06 -40.47
N THR A 262 -0.17 -4.22 -39.81
CA THR A 262 -0.71 -4.50 -38.47
C THR A 262 0.33 -5.21 -37.60
N ILE A 263 0.49 -4.72 -36.37
CA ILE A 263 1.29 -5.38 -35.33
C ILE A 263 0.37 -5.81 -34.18
N ALA A 264 0.48 -7.06 -33.76
CA ALA A 264 -0.19 -7.58 -32.58
C ALA A 264 0.71 -7.45 -31.34
N ILE A 265 0.14 -7.02 -30.22
CA ILE A 265 0.76 -6.93 -28.91
C ILE A 265 -0.07 -7.78 -27.97
N LEU A 266 0.51 -8.90 -27.51
CA LEU A 266 -0.21 -9.91 -26.74
C LEU A 266 0.36 -10.03 -25.33
N GLY A 267 -0.49 -10.43 -24.40
CA GLY A 267 -0.07 -10.70 -23.03
C GLY A 267 -0.14 -9.48 -22.12
N CYS A 268 -0.90 -8.44 -22.45
CA CYS A 268 -0.82 -7.14 -21.76
C CYS A 268 -1.24 -7.18 -20.28
N GLY A 269 -2.05 -8.16 -19.87
CA GLY A 269 -2.53 -8.25 -18.49
C GLY A 269 -3.11 -6.93 -17.96
N LEU A 270 -2.98 -6.68 -16.66
CA LEU A 270 -3.48 -5.43 -16.05
C LEU A 270 -2.66 -4.18 -16.41
N ASP A 271 -1.50 -4.34 -17.06
CA ASP A 271 -0.62 -3.24 -17.45
C ASP A 271 -0.96 -2.71 -18.84
N VAL A 272 -2.02 -1.91 -18.88
CA VAL A 272 -2.52 -1.25 -20.10
C VAL A 272 -2.22 0.25 -20.13
N GLN A 273 -1.47 0.77 -19.16
CA GLN A 273 -1.21 2.22 -19.03
C GLN A 273 -0.38 2.79 -20.18
N TRP A 274 0.51 1.96 -20.75
CA TRP A 274 1.32 2.31 -21.92
C TRP A 274 0.48 2.71 -23.15
N LEU A 275 -0.81 2.32 -23.20
CA LEU A 275 -1.74 2.73 -24.27
C LEU A 275 -1.98 4.25 -24.30
N SER A 276 -1.67 4.99 -23.23
CA SER A 276 -1.74 6.45 -23.19
C SER A 276 -0.60 7.13 -23.97
N SER A 277 0.40 6.38 -24.44
CA SER A 277 1.58 6.96 -25.09
C SER A 277 1.26 7.67 -26.42
N ALA A 278 1.90 8.83 -26.62
CA ALA A 278 1.80 9.59 -27.87
C ALA A 278 2.27 8.81 -29.11
N VAL A 279 3.08 7.76 -28.96
CA VAL A 279 3.53 6.92 -30.10
C VAL A 279 2.38 6.16 -30.79
N LEU A 280 1.21 6.11 -30.15
CA LEU A 280 -0.01 5.47 -30.67
C LEU A 280 -1.03 6.49 -31.20
N ASP A 281 -0.78 7.80 -31.14
CA ASP A 281 -1.77 8.83 -31.51
C ASP A 281 -2.25 8.73 -32.96
N GLU A 282 -1.35 8.40 -33.88
CA GLU A 282 -1.64 8.24 -35.31
C GLU A 282 -1.97 6.78 -35.68
N LYS A 283 -2.15 5.91 -34.68
CA LYS A 283 -2.39 4.49 -34.91
C LYS A 283 -3.83 4.12 -34.59
N ARG A 284 -4.37 3.22 -35.41
CA ARG A 284 -5.65 2.58 -35.12
C ARG A 284 -5.43 1.41 -34.17
N VAL A 285 -5.99 1.54 -32.97
CA VAL A 285 -5.81 0.55 -31.90
C VAL A 285 -7.10 -0.24 -31.72
N ALA A 286 -6.99 -1.57 -31.74
CA ALA A 286 -8.06 -2.47 -31.33
C ALA A 286 -7.69 -3.23 -30.06
N TYR A 287 -8.68 -3.52 -29.23
CA TYR A 287 -8.55 -4.34 -28.02
C TYR A 287 -9.41 -5.60 -28.15
N TRP A 288 -8.83 -6.74 -27.80
CA TRP A 288 -9.51 -8.02 -27.65
C TRP A 288 -9.05 -8.69 -26.36
N GLY A 289 -9.99 -8.95 -25.45
CA GLY A 289 -9.77 -9.64 -24.17
C GLY A 289 -10.77 -10.77 -23.92
N ASP A 290 -10.66 -11.43 -22.78
CA ASP A 290 -11.59 -12.47 -22.34
C ASP A 290 -13.01 -11.89 -22.12
N MET A 291 -14.05 -12.67 -22.43
CA MET A 291 -15.43 -12.30 -22.09
C MET A 291 -15.75 -12.74 -20.66
N ASP A 292 -15.21 -11.99 -19.70
CA ASP A 292 -15.47 -12.11 -18.27
C ASP A 292 -15.41 -10.74 -17.56
N SER A 293 -15.47 -10.72 -16.23
CA SER A 293 -15.43 -9.45 -15.49
C SER A 293 -14.04 -8.80 -15.48
N TRP A 294 -12.96 -9.58 -15.61
CA TRP A 294 -11.58 -9.08 -15.65
C TRP A 294 -11.23 -8.50 -17.02
N GLY A 295 -11.59 -9.17 -18.10
CA GLY A 295 -11.39 -8.69 -19.46
C GLY A 295 -12.13 -7.38 -19.72
N LEU A 296 -13.38 -7.25 -19.23
CA LEU A 296 -14.11 -5.98 -19.29
C LEU A 296 -13.53 -4.89 -18.37
N LEU A 297 -12.99 -5.23 -17.20
CA LEU A 297 -12.23 -4.27 -16.38
C LEU A 297 -10.98 -3.76 -17.11
N MET A 298 -10.26 -4.65 -17.79
CA MET A 298 -9.09 -4.30 -18.59
C MET A 298 -9.46 -3.42 -19.79
N LEU A 299 -10.55 -3.75 -20.48
CA LEU A 299 -11.12 -2.91 -21.53
C LEU A 299 -11.43 -1.48 -21.02
N ALA A 300 -12.08 -1.36 -19.87
CA ALA A 300 -12.41 -0.07 -19.28
C ALA A 300 -11.14 0.78 -19.03
N ARG A 301 -10.09 0.15 -18.50
CA ARG A 301 -8.78 0.80 -18.27
C ARG A 301 -8.11 1.18 -19.59
N ALA A 302 -8.09 0.28 -20.56
CA ALA A 302 -7.54 0.53 -21.88
C ALA A 302 -8.25 1.72 -22.55
N ARG A 303 -9.58 1.81 -22.46
CA ARG A 303 -10.34 2.92 -23.06
C ARG A 303 -10.09 4.25 -22.34
N ARG A 304 -9.89 4.25 -21.03
CA ARG A 304 -9.48 5.46 -20.32
C ARG A 304 -8.12 5.99 -20.79
N CYS A 305 -7.21 5.09 -21.16
CA CYS A 305 -5.92 5.44 -21.74
C CYS A 305 -6.05 5.87 -23.22
N ARG A 306 -6.90 5.19 -23.98
CA ARG A 306 -7.13 5.43 -25.41
C ARG A 306 -8.63 5.43 -25.74
N PRO A 307 -9.31 6.58 -25.66
CA PRO A 307 -10.76 6.66 -25.89
C PRO A 307 -11.21 6.24 -27.30
N THR A 308 -10.31 6.33 -28.28
CA THR A 308 -10.55 6.00 -29.68
C THR A 308 -10.32 4.52 -30.03
N LEU A 309 -10.08 3.65 -29.03
CA LEU A 309 -9.85 2.23 -29.30
C LEU A 309 -11.11 1.53 -29.81
N ASP A 310 -10.93 0.60 -30.75
CA ASP A 310 -11.95 -0.32 -31.22
C ASP A 310 -12.01 -1.56 -30.31
N VAL A 311 -13.20 -2.07 -30.01
CA VAL A 311 -13.37 -3.31 -29.25
C VAL A 311 -13.77 -4.43 -30.18
N LEU A 312 -13.06 -5.56 -30.10
CA LEU A 312 -13.30 -6.72 -30.95
C LEU A 312 -13.74 -7.91 -30.11
N LEU A 313 -14.72 -8.65 -30.62
CA LEU A 313 -15.11 -9.98 -30.12
C LEU A 313 -15.56 -10.06 -28.65
N MET A 314 -15.85 -8.91 -28.01
CA MET A 314 -16.28 -8.81 -26.61
C MET A 314 -17.71 -8.26 -26.51
N ASN A 315 -18.70 -9.01 -26.99
CA ASN A 315 -20.10 -8.62 -26.90
C ASN A 315 -20.99 -9.77 -26.44
N ARG A 316 -22.19 -9.39 -26.01
CA ARG A 316 -23.15 -10.32 -25.42
C ARG A 316 -23.64 -11.36 -26.42
N GLU A 317 -23.86 -10.98 -27.67
CA GLU A 317 -24.36 -11.87 -28.72
C GLU A 317 -23.38 -13.01 -28.97
N LEU A 318 -22.08 -12.70 -29.08
CA LEU A 318 -21.02 -13.70 -29.20
C LEU A 318 -20.93 -14.58 -27.96
N PHE A 319 -21.01 -14.01 -26.77
CA PHE A 319 -20.97 -14.79 -25.54
C PHE A 319 -22.13 -15.79 -25.50
N GLU A 320 -23.37 -15.34 -25.72
CA GLU A 320 -24.56 -16.19 -25.69
C GLU A 320 -24.49 -17.31 -26.73
N GLN A 321 -23.90 -17.04 -27.90
CA GLN A 321 -23.73 -18.04 -28.96
C GLN A 321 -22.76 -19.17 -28.59
N TYR A 322 -21.68 -18.88 -27.85
CA TYR A 322 -20.61 -19.85 -27.57
C TYR A 322 -20.53 -20.30 -26.09
N ALA A 323 -21.33 -19.70 -25.21
CA ALA A 323 -21.30 -20.00 -23.79
C ALA A 323 -21.76 -21.42 -23.42
N SER A 324 -22.64 -22.04 -24.21
CA SER A 324 -23.13 -23.40 -23.90
C SER A 324 -22.01 -24.44 -23.84
N ASP A 325 -21.01 -24.28 -24.72
CA ASP A 325 -19.99 -25.28 -24.96
C ASP A 325 -18.69 -24.96 -24.21
N SER A 326 -18.41 -23.67 -23.99
CA SER A 326 -17.10 -23.20 -23.56
C SER A 326 -17.10 -22.27 -22.34
N ALA A 327 -18.26 -21.77 -21.87
CA ALA A 327 -18.27 -20.90 -20.70
C ALA A 327 -18.06 -21.68 -19.39
N VAL A 328 -17.25 -21.10 -18.50
CA VAL A 328 -16.88 -21.67 -17.21
C VAL A 328 -17.25 -20.73 -16.06
N PRO A 329 -17.35 -21.24 -14.82
CA PRO A 329 -17.51 -20.39 -13.65
C PRO A 329 -16.33 -19.45 -13.46
N GLU A 330 -16.62 -18.20 -13.10
CA GLU A 330 -15.61 -17.22 -12.70
C GLU A 330 -15.46 -17.25 -11.17
N PRO A 331 -14.35 -17.80 -10.61
CA PRO A 331 -14.22 -18.01 -9.18
C PRO A 331 -14.12 -16.70 -8.39
N VAL A 332 -13.52 -15.67 -8.99
CA VAL A 332 -13.37 -14.33 -8.41
C VAL A 332 -13.69 -13.29 -9.46
N LYS A 333 -14.72 -12.50 -9.20
CA LYS A 333 -15.12 -11.36 -10.04
C LYS A 333 -14.20 -10.17 -9.75
N ALA A 334 -13.92 -9.38 -10.78
CA ALA A 334 -13.01 -8.24 -10.72
C ALA A 334 -13.46 -7.19 -9.69
N GLN A 335 -14.72 -6.74 -9.77
CA GLN A 335 -15.32 -5.82 -8.80
C GLN A 335 -16.86 -5.87 -8.84
N GLN A 336 -17.50 -5.45 -7.74
CA GLN A 336 -18.98 -5.39 -7.66
C GLN A 336 -19.57 -4.21 -8.45
N ALA A 337 -18.87 -3.07 -8.43
CA ALA A 337 -19.27 -1.90 -9.20
C ALA A 337 -18.86 -2.06 -10.68
N ILE A 338 -19.61 -1.43 -11.58
CA ILE A 338 -19.27 -1.40 -13.00
C ILE A 338 -17.98 -0.60 -13.17
N PRO A 339 -16.99 -1.08 -13.92
CA PRO A 339 -15.78 -0.32 -14.21
C PRO A 339 -16.05 1.00 -14.94
N ASP A 340 -15.44 2.09 -14.46
CA ASP A 340 -15.47 3.38 -15.13
C ASP A 340 -14.70 3.31 -16.46
N GLY A 341 -15.35 3.66 -17.58
CA GLY A 341 -14.77 3.63 -18.93
C GLY A 341 -15.43 2.63 -19.88
N LEU A 342 -16.31 1.75 -19.37
CA LEU A 342 -17.19 0.95 -20.22
C LEU A 342 -18.29 1.82 -20.85
N LEU A 343 -18.65 1.47 -22.09
CA LEU A 343 -19.85 2.00 -22.74
C LEU A 343 -21.11 1.33 -22.17
N ASP A 344 -22.28 1.91 -22.44
CA ASP A 344 -23.55 1.41 -21.88
C ASP A 344 -23.80 -0.07 -22.22
N GLU A 345 -23.56 -0.49 -23.47
CA GLU A 345 -23.72 -1.87 -23.91
C GLU A 345 -22.75 -2.83 -23.20
N GLU A 346 -21.52 -2.39 -22.92
CA GLU A 346 -20.50 -3.19 -22.25
C GLU A 346 -20.72 -3.23 -20.74
N ALA A 347 -21.24 -2.15 -20.16
CA ALA A 347 -21.67 -2.10 -18.77
C ALA A 347 -22.86 -3.05 -18.55
N ASP A 348 -23.80 -3.11 -19.50
CA ASP A 348 -24.88 -4.09 -19.52
C ASP A 348 -24.34 -5.52 -19.64
N PHE A 349 -23.36 -5.75 -20.52
CA PHE A 349 -22.70 -7.03 -20.68
C PHE A 349 -21.94 -7.46 -19.40
N TYR A 350 -21.25 -6.54 -18.73
CA TYR A 350 -20.60 -6.77 -17.44
C TYR A 350 -21.60 -7.22 -16.36
N ARG A 351 -22.75 -6.53 -16.27
CA ARG A 351 -23.82 -6.92 -15.32
C ARG A 351 -24.42 -8.28 -15.68
N TYR A 352 -24.51 -8.61 -16.96
CA TYR A 352 -24.99 -9.90 -17.42
C TYR A 352 -24.03 -11.03 -16.99
N LEU A 353 -22.74 -10.93 -17.32
CA LEU A 353 -21.73 -11.93 -16.98
C LEU A 353 -21.63 -12.18 -15.47
N THR A 354 -21.59 -11.11 -14.68
CA THR A 354 -21.47 -11.20 -13.22
C THR A 354 -22.70 -11.81 -12.52
N ARG A 355 -23.82 -12.01 -13.22
CA ARG A 355 -25.01 -12.72 -12.67
C ARG A 355 -25.04 -14.20 -13.05
N LEU A 356 -24.26 -14.62 -14.03
CA LEU A 356 -24.26 -16.00 -14.49
C LEU A 356 -23.41 -16.91 -13.59
N PRO A 357 -23.79 -18.20 -13.45
CA PRO A 357 -22.96 -19.19 -12.78
C PRO A 357 -21.72 -19.56 -13.62
N ARG A 358 -21.81 -19.43 -14.95
CA ARG A 358 -20.73 -19.62 -15.92
C ARG A 358 -20.54 -18.33 -16.72
N GLY A 359 -19.99 -17.32 -16.06
CA GLY A 359 -19.86 -15.96 -16.59
C GLY A 359 -18.52 -15.65 -17.27
N ARG A 360 -17.70 -16.66 -17.57
CA ARG A 360 -16.39 -16.49 -18.21
C ARG A 360 -16.28 -17.33 -19.48
N LEU A 361 -15.88 -16.69 -20.58
CA LEU A 361 -15.53 -17.34 -21.83
C LEU A 361 -14.16 -16.81 -22.30
N GLU A 362 -13.16 -17.69 -22.31
CA GLU A 362 -11.78 -17.31 -22.68
C GLU A 362 -11.65 -17.13 -24.20
N GLN A 363 -10.81 -16.18 -24.62
CA GLN A 363 -10.58 -15.84 -26.03
C GLN A 363 -10.26 -17.06 -26.90
N GLU A 364 -9.48 -17.99 -26.37
CA GLU A 364 -8.98 -19.17 -27.07
C GLU A 364 -10.10 -20.11 -27.56
N PHE A 365 -11.27 -20.05 -26.92
CA PHE A 365 -12.40 -20.92 -27.25
C PHE A 365 -13.33 -20.35 -28.33
N LEU A 366 -13.07 -19.14 -28.83
CA LEU A 366 -13.79 -18.63 -29.99
C LEU A 366 -13.39 -19.38 -31.27
N PRO A 367 -14.35 -19.71 -32.17
CA PRO A 367 -14.00 -20.37 -33.43
C PRO A 367 -13.09 -19.50 -34.30
N ALA A 368 -12.02 -20.09 -34.83
CA ALA A 368 -11.02 -19.37 -35.63
C ALA A 368 -11.60 -18.59 -36.81
N GLY A 369 -12.63 -19.12 -37.49
CA GLY A 369 -13.28 -18.42 -38.61
C GLY A 369 -14.00 -17.12 -38.20
N ILE A 370 -14.55 -17.07 -36.99
CA ILE A 370 -15.20 -15.88 -36.44
C ILE A 370 -14.17 -14.82 -36.06
N VAL A 371 -13.07 -15.27 -35.44
CA VAL A 371 -11.93 -14.40 -35.10
C VAL A 371 -11.34 -13.80 -36.38
N GLU A 372 -11.09 -14.62 -37.40
CA GLU A 372 -10.57 -14.19 -38.70
C GLU A 372 -11.50 -13.18 -39.37
N GLU A 373 -12.81 -13.46 -39.43
CA GLU A 373 -13.78 -12.55 -40.06
C GLU A 373 -13.82 -11.18 -39.35
N ALA A 374 -13.87 -11.17 -38.02
CA ALA A 374 -13.91 -9.93 -37.24
C ALA A 374 -12.64 -9.10 -37.44
N LEU A 375 -11.47 -9.74 -37.41
CA LEU A 375 -10.18 -9.08 -37.61
C LEU A 375 -10.01 -8.55 -39.03
N LEU A 376 -10.44 -9.30 -40.05
CA LEU A 376 -10.44 -8.84 -41.44
C LEU A 376 -11.40 -7.68 -41.67
N ARG A 377 -12.58 -7.71 -41.03
CA ARG A 377 -13.56 -6.63 -41.11
C ARG A 377 -13.02 -5.35 -40.47
N TRP A 378 -12.45 -5.45 -39.28
CA TRP A 378 -11.75 -4.35 -38.62
C TRP A 378 -10.64 -3.81 -39.51
N ALA A 379 -9.78 -4.67 -40.05
CA ALA A 379 -8.70 -4.27 -40.94
C ALA A 379 -9.15 -3.54 -42.23
N LYS A 380 -10.38 -3.78 -42.71
CA LYS A 380 -10.93 -3.21 -43.95
C LYS A 380 -11.79 -1.96 -43.73
N SER A 381 -12.29 -1.71 -42.53
CA SER A 381 -13.10 -0.52 -42.27
C SER A 381 -12.21 0.72 -42.34
N GLU A 382 -12.28 1.47 -43.43
CA GLU A 382 -11.61 2.76 -43.55
C GLU A 382 -12.20 3.74 -42.53
N VAL A 383 -11.33 4.41 -41.77
CA VAL A 383 -11.74 5.60 -41.02
C VAL A 383 -11.92 6.70 -42.06
N HIS A 384 -13.16 7.09 -42.33
CA HIS A 384 -13.42 8.39 -42.93
C HIS A 384 -12.95 9.42 -41.90
N ILE A 385 -11.74 9.95 -42.10
CA ILE A 385 -11.19 11.08 -41.32
C ILE A 385 -12.01 12.32 -41.62
#